data_AF-A0A1I5MN41-F1
#
_entry.id   AF-A0A1I5MN41-F1
#
_cell.length_a   1.000
_cell.length_b   1.000
_cell.length_c   1.000
_cell.angle_alpha   90.00
_cell.angle_beta   90.00
_cell.angle_gamma   90.00
#
_symmetry.space_group_name_H-M   'P 1'
#
loop_
_entity.id
_entity.type
_entity.pdbx_description
1 polymer ?
#
loop_
_entity_poly.entity_id
_entity_poly.type
_entity_poly.pdbx_seq_one_letter_code
_entity_poly.pdbx_strand_id
1 'polypeptide(L)'
;MKLKDTKILIPQIPKEWNERLRSGHTNIWNEHSYNSELPEVRLDPPMRGLYAERFEYGWYWVCGCNKCLNNNEKYSYIVCEEHDRCVTCGTHRKDLTEIPWGTPDGFQCKSCNSIEHEERKQEALQLAKENGHDEWDCFHQDKIICPVCASEYSDDDIHQVVKHEMECDVCNTCFVVEVEYDVKYTSTLKNK
;
A
#
# COMPACT_ATOMS: atom_id res chain seq x y z
N MET A 1 -12.50 -21.90 -6.60
CA MET A 1 -12.12 -23.02 -5.71
C MET A 1 -11.62 -22.43 -4.38
N LYS A 2 -12.15 -22.85 -3.23
CA LYS A 2 -11.67 -22.36 -1.92
C LYS A 2 -10.41 -23.14 -1.52
N LEU A 3 -9.30 -22.45 -1.35
CA LEU A 3 -8.00 -23.09 -1.01
C LEU A 3 -7.83 -23.37 0.49
N LYS A 4 -8.76 -22.94 1.34
CA LYS A 4 -8.62 -22.88 2.80
C LYS A 4 -8.02 -24.14 3.43
N ASP A 5 -8.44 -25.32 3.00
CA ASP A 5 -8.03 -26.60 3.60
C ASP A 5 -6.86 -27.26 2.85
N THR A 6 -6.20 -26.52 1.96
CA THR A 6 -5.07 -27.02 1.15
C THR A 6 -3.86 -27.24 2.04
N LYS A 7 -3.35 -28.48 2.03
CA LYS A 7 -2.10 -28.85 2.70
C LYS A 7 -1.39 -29.92 1.86
N ILE A 8 -0.33 -29.53 1.17
CA ILE A 8 0.39 -30.41 0.24
C ILE A 8 1.84 -30.51 0.70
N LEU A 9 2.34 -31.72 0.97
CA LEU A 9 3.73 -31.92 1.38
C LEU A 9 4.70 -31.42 0.30
N ILE A 10 5.80 -30.79 0.73
CA ILE A 10 6.94 -30.41 -0.12
C ILE A 10 8.07 -31.42 0.11
N PRO A 11 8.09 -32.55 -0.61
CA PRO A 11 9.07 -33.62 -0.35
C PRO A 11 10.52 -33.22 -0.67
N GLN A 12 10.71 -32.16 -1.45
CA GLN A 12 12.04 -31.67 -1.85
C GLN A 12 12.79 -30.97 -0.73
N ILE A 13 12.08 -30.49 0.30
CA ILE A 13 12.68 -29.70 1.37
C ILE A 13 12.80 -30.55 2.63
N PRO A 14 14.03 -30.79 3.14
CA PRO A 14 14.24 -31.53 4.37
C PRO A 14 13.47 -30.95 5.55
N LYS A 15 12.98 -31.83 6.43
CA LYS A 15 12.27 -31.43 7.65
C LYS A 15 13.20 -30.82 8.70
N GLU A 16 14.50 -30.78 8.48
CA GLU A 16 15.48 -30.19 9.38
C GLU A 16 15.68 -28.70 9.07
N TRP A 17 15.28 -28.25 7.87
CA TRP A 17 15.39 -26.86 7.47
C TRP A 17 14.27 -26.04 8.12
N ASN A 18 14.63 -24.92 8.75
CA ASN A 18 13.72 -24.17 9.61
C ASN A 18 13.33 -22.81 9.06
N GLU A 19 14.12 -22.26 8.14
CA GLU A 19 13.93 -20.90 7.64
C GLU A 19 13.59 -20.88 6.16
N ARG A 20 12.70 -19.97 5.79
CA ARG A 20 12.32 -19.71 4.41
C ARG A 20 12.03 -18.24 4.22
N LEU A 21 12.72 -17.64 3.25
CA LEU A 21 12.41 -16.31 2.73
C LEU A 21 11.35 -16.38 1.64
N ARG A 22 10.65 -15.27 1.43
CA ARG A 22 9.73 -15.10 0.30
C ARG A 22 10.19 -13.94 -0.54
N SER A 23 10.19 -14.15 -1.85
CA SER A 23 10.33 -13.09 -2.84
C SER A 23 9.17 -13.19 -3.81
N GLY A 24 8.17 -12.32 -3.63
CA GLY A 24 6.88 -12.44 -4.32
C GLY A 24 6.22 -13.79 -4.06
N HIS A 25 6.03 -14.59 -5.11
CA HIS A 25 5.44 -15.93 -5.03
C HIS A 25 6.47 -17.04 -4.78
N THR A 26 7.76 -16.76 -4.94
CA THR A 26 8.84 -17.75 -4.80
C THR A 26 9.22 -17.93 -3.34
N ASN A 27 9.38 -19.19 -2.94
CA ASN A 27 9.82 -19.59 -1.60
C ASN A 27 11.29 -20.02 -1.69
N ILE A 28 12.14 -19.41 -0.86
CA ILE A 28 13.60 -19.55 -0.93
C ILE A 28 14.10 -20.11 0.40
N TRP A 29 14.78 -21.24 0.35
CA TRP A 29 15.46 -21.86 1.49
C TRP A 29 16.96 -21.69 1.34
N ASN A 30 17.64 -21.44 2.45
CA ASN A 30 19.10 -21.24 2.52
C ASN A 30 19.59 -20.24 1.48
N GLU A 31 18.96 -19.06 1.41
CA GLU A 31 19.44 -18.01 0.52
C GLU A 31 20.91 -17.72 0.86
N HIS A 32 21.77 -17.71 -0.17
CA HIS A 32 23.23 -17.76 0.01
C HIS A 32 23.80 -16.57 0.79
N SER A 33 23.08 -15.44 0.82
CA SER A 33 23.39 -14.26 1.65
C SER A 33 23.28 -14.54 3.16
N TYR A 34 22.45 -15.51 3.57
CA TYR A 34 22.14 -15.83 4.96
C TYR A 34 22.69 -17.20 5.39
N ASN A 35 22.78 -18.16 4.48
CA ASN A 35 23.32 -19.48 4.77
C ASN A 35 24.06 -20.06 3.56
N SER A 36 25.39 -20.06 3.61
CA SER A 36 26.26 -20.59 2.55
C SER A 36 26.66 -22.06 2.75
N GLU A 37 26.29 -22.68 3.87
CA GLU A 37 26.65 -24.07 4.19
C GLU A 37 25.69 -25.09 3.57
N LEU A 38 24.46 -24.66 3.30
CA LEU A 38 23.42 -25.48 2.68
C LEU A 38 23.11 -24.99 1.27
N PRO A 39 22.71 -25.89 0.35
CA PRO A 39 22.31 -25.48 -0.99
C PRO A 39 21.06 -24.59 -0.93
N GLU A 40 21.11 -23.47 -1.65
CA GLU A 40 19.95 -22.62 -1.89
C GLU A 40 18.92 -23.37 -2.74
N VAL A 41 17.66 -23.38 -2.30
CA VAL A 41 16.56 -24.00 -3.04
C VAL A 41 15.46 -22.98 -3.23
N ARG A 42 15.02 -22.81 -4.48
CA ARG A 42 13.91 -21.92 -4.87
C ARG A 42 12.78 -22.75 -5.42
N LEU A 43 11.60 -22.66 -4.81
CA LEU A 43 10.40 -23.33 -5.29
C LEU A 43 9.23 -22.36 -5.37
N ASP A 44 8.53 -22.43 -6.49
CA ASP A 44 7.23 -21.79 -6.64
C ASP A 44 6.13 -22.76 -6.18
N PRO A 45 5.05 -22.24 -5.58
CA PRO A 45 3.92 -23.06 -5.20
C PRO A 45 3.27 -23.68 -6.45
N PRO A 46 2.66 -24.88 -6.34
CA PRO A 46 1.99 -25.53 -7.47
C PRO A 46 0.79 -24.73 -8.00
N MET A 47 0.31 -23.75 -7.23
CA MET A 47 -0.72 -22.81 -7.66
C MET A 47 -0.61 -21.48 -6.92
N ARG A 48 -1.05 -20.39 -7.58
CA ARG A 48 -1.18 -19.08 -6.95
C ARG A 48 -2.10 -19.13 -5.75
N GLY A 49 -1.75 -18.37 -4.71
CA GLY A 49 -2.48 -18.34 -3.45
C GLY A 49 -2.01 -19.33 -2.41
N LEU A 50 -1.01 -20.18 -2.72
CA LEU A 50 -0.33 -21.00 -1.74
C LEU A 50 1.05 -20.43 -1.39
N TYR A 51 1.54 -20.77 -0.20
CA TYR A 51 2.91 -20.53 0.23
C TYR A 51 3.41 -21.68 1.08
N ALA A 52 4.73 -21.79 1.25
CA ALA A 52 5.29 -22.83 2.08
C ALA A 52 5.24 -22.46 3.56
N GLU A 53 4.75 -23.37 4.40
CA GLU A 53 4.72 -23.25 5.84
C GLU A 53 5.28 -24.50 6.51
N ARG A 54 5.95 -24.30 7.64
CA ARG A 54 6.62 -25.34 8.40
C ARG A 54 5.67 -25.96 9.41
N PHE A 55 5.58 -27.28 9.40
CA PHE A 55 4.92 -28.08 10.43
C PHE A 55 5.91 -29.09 11.02
N GLU A 56 5.50 -29.80 12.08
CA GLU A 56 6.30 -30.81 12.79
C GLU A 56 6.93 -31.83 11.82
N TYR A 57 6.14 -32.30 10.86
CA TYR A 57 6.55 -33.36 9.92
C TYR A 57 7.22 -32.86 8.63
N GLY A 58 7.49 -31.56 8.50
CA GLY A 58 8.16 -30.98 7.33
C GLY A 58 7.47 -29.74 6.78
N TRP A 59 7.77 -29.40 5.53
CA TRP A 59 7.24 -28.23 4.83
C TRP A 59 6.02 -28.58 3.98
N TYR A 60 5.04 -27.68 3.96
CA TYR A 60 3.78 -27.87 3.26
C TYR A 60 3.40 -26.61 2.49
N TRP A 61 2.86 -26.78 1.28
CA TRP A 61 2.10 -25.74 0.61
C TRP A 61 0.75 -25.59 1.30
N VAL A 62 0.45 -24.39 1.79
CA VAL A 62 -0.80 -24.03 2.46
C VAL A 62 -1.41 -22.77 1.89
N CYS A 63 -2.70 -22.57 2.10
CA CYS A 63 -3.41 -21.38 1.64
C CYS A 63 -2.94 -20.11 2.35
N GLY A 64 -2.45 -19.14 1.58
CA GLY A 64 -2.15 -17.79 2.07
C GLY A 64 -3.14 -16.73 1.63
N CYS A 65 -4.16 -17.10 0.84
CA CYS A 65 -5.15 -16.14 0.38
C CYS A 65 -6.12 -15.76 1.50
N ASN A 66 -6.05 -14.50 1.94
CA ASN A 66 -6.86 -13.95 3.03
C ASN A 66 -8.38 -14.08 2.77
N LYS A 67 -8.81 -13.88 1.52
CA LYS A 67 -10.21 -14.07 1.11
C LYS A 67 -10.66 -15.53 1.14
N CYS A 68 -9.76 -16.49 0.91
CA CYS A 68 -10.06 -17.92 1.11
C CYS A 68 -10.14 -18.27 2.61
N LEU A 69 -9.28 -17.67 3.43
CA LEU A 69 -9.17 -17.95 4.87
C LEU A 69 -10.28 -17.26 5.69
N ASN A 70 -10.85 -16.15 5.18
CA ASN A 70 -11.74 -15.23 5.89
C ASN A 70 -11.09 -14.63 7.14
N ASN A 71 -9.81 -14.24 7.06
CA ASN A 71 -9.05 -13.68 8.19
C ASN A 71 -9.04 -12.14 8.24
N ASN A 72 -9.68 -11.45 7.28
CA ASN A 72 -9.79 -9.98 7.21
C ASN A 72 -8.45 -9.20 7.25
N GLU A 73 -7.34 -9.87 6.98
CA GLU A 73 -6.03 -9.24 6.91
C GLU A 73 -5.93 -8.35 5.67
N LYS A 74 -5.53 -7.09 5.90
CA LYS A 74 -5.32 -6.08 4.88
C LYS A 74 -3.99 -6.28 4.15
N TYR A 75 -3.89 -5.78 2.92
CA TYR A 75 -2.67 -5.75 2.10
C TYR A 75 -2.04 -7.14 1.93
N SER A 76 -2.85 -8.12 1.55
CA SER A 76 -2.39 -9.49 1.35
C SER A 76 -1.40 -9.59 0.19
N TYR A 77 -0.21 -10.11 0.47
CA TYR A 77 0.80 -10.41 -0.56
C TYR A 77 0.54 -11.73 -1.30
N ILE A 78 -0.35 -12.59 -0.78
CA ILE A 78 -0.63 -13.91 -1.36
C ILE A 78 -2.10 -13.95 -1.76
N VAL A 79 -2.37 -13.90 -3.06
CA VAL A 79 -3.73 -13.90 -3.61
C VAL A 79 -3.86 -15.08 -4.57
N CYS A 80 -4.94 -15.87 -4.43
CA CYS A 80 -5.22 -16.95 -5.38
C CYS A 80 -5.80 -16.37 -6.66
N GLU A 81 -5.67 -17.10 -7.78
CA GLU A 81 -6.20 -16.67 -9.08
C GLU A 81 -7.67 -16.23 -8.99
N GLU A 82 -8.51 -16.97 -8.26
CA GLU A 82 -9.93 -16.62 -8.17
C GLU A 82 -10.20 -15.29 -7.46
N HIS A 83 -9.34 -14.88 -6.53
CA HIS A 83 -9.46 -13.61 -5.80
C HIS A 83 -8.53 -12.52 -6.35
N ASP A 84 -7.80 -12.78 -7.44
CA ASP A 84 -6.97 -11.76 -8.11
C ASP A 84 -7.84 -10.90 -9.05
N ARG A 85 -8.82 -10.24 -8.43
CA ARG A 85 -9.88 -9.47 -9.09
C ARG A 85 -10.00 -8.07 -8.50
N CYS A 86 -10.47 -7.14 -9.31
CA CYS A 86 -10.79 -5.79 -8.90
C CYS A 86 -11.83 -5.83 -7.78
N VAL A 87 -11.56 -5.13 -6.68
CA VAL A 87 -12.46 -5.10 -5.51
C VAL A 87 -13.81 -4.44 -5.81
N THR A 88 -13.88 -3.54 -6.79
CA THR A 88 -15.10 -2.83 -7.17
C THR A 88 -15.89 -3.58 -8.25
N CYS A 89 -15.26 -3.94 -9.38
CA CYS A 89 -15.97 -4.48 -10.55
C CYS A 89 -15.75 -5.98 -10.81
N GLY A 90 -14.86 -6.65 -10.07
CA GLY A 90 -14.59 -8.08 -10.22
C GLY A 90 -13.75 -8.48 -11.45
N THR A 91 -13.32 -7.53 -12.29
CA THR A 91 -12.43 -7.78 -13.43
C THR A 91 -11.13 -8.42 -12.97
N HIS A 92 -10.71 -9.49 -13.64
CA HIS A 92 -9.50 -10.21 -13.27
C HIS A 92 -8.25 -9.41 -13.64
N ARG A 93 -7.19 -9.47 -12.82
CA ARG A 93 -5.95 -8.69 -13.05
C ARG A 93 -5.34 -8.94 -14.43
N LYS A 94 -5.33 -10.20 -14.86
CA LYS A 94 -4.81 -10.61 -16.18
C LYS A 94 -5.56 -9.99 -17.38
N ASP A 95 -6.79 -9.55 -17.17
CA ASP A 95 -7.63 -8.94 -18.21
C ASP A 95 -7.45 -7.40 -18.24
N LEU A 96 -6.63 -6.84 -17.35
CA LEU A 96 -6.33 -5.42 -17.32
C LEU A 96 -5.19 -5.07 -18.27
N THR A 97 -5.34 -3.94 -18.96
CA THR A 97 -4.30 -3.35 -19.83
C THR A 97 -3.44 -2.32 -19.10
N GLU A 98 -3.92 -1.81 -17.97
CA GLU A 98 -3.29 -0.73 -17.21
C GLU A 98 -2.95 -1.19 -15.78
N ILE A 99 -1.95 -0.53 -15.18
CA ILE A 99 -1.50 -0.83 -13.82
C ILE A 99 -2.64 -0.47 -12.84
N PRO A 100 -3.12 -1.42 -12.02
CA PRO A 100 -4.15 -1.16 -11.04
C PRO A 100 -3.61 -0.52 -9.76
N TRP A 101 -4.50 0.10 -8.99
CA TRP A 101 -4.21 0.70 -7.69
C TRP A 101 -4.27 -0.35 -6.58
N GLY A 102 -3.31 -0.32 -5.67
CA GLY A 102 -3.33 -1.13 -4.45
C GLY A 102 -4.35 -0.61 -3.45
N THR A 103 -5.08 -1.52 -2.80
CA THR A 103 -6.07 -1.21 -1.76
C THR A 103 -5.89 -2.17 -0.59
N PRO A 104 -6.39 -1.85 0.62
CA PRO A 104 -6.36 -2.77 1.75
C PRO A 104 -6.95 -4.15 1.43
N ASP A 105 -7.97 -4.21 0.57
CA ASP A 105 -8.73 -5.43 0.27
C ASP A 105 -8.25 -6.17 -0.99
N GLY A 106 -7.24 -5.64 -1.70
CA GLY A 106 -6.77 -6.19 -2.97
C GLY A 106 -6.32 -5.07 -3.91
N PHE A 107 -6.81 -5.08 -5.15
CA PHE A 107 -6.55 -3.99 -6.08
C PHE A 107 -7.84 -3.43 -6.65
N GLN A 108 -7.76 -2.21 -7.15
CA GLN A 108 -8.81 -1.56 -7.92
C GLN A 108 -8.29 -1.24 -9.32
N CYS A 109 -9.06 -1.57 -10.35
CA CYS A 109 -8.67 -1.21 -11.72
C CYS A 109 -8.73 0.30 -11.92
N LYS A 110 -7.91 0.82 -12.85
CA LYS A 110 -7.80 2.27 -13.11
C LYS A 110 -9.16 2.91 -13.39
N SER A 111 -10.01 2.28 -14.19
CA SER A 111 -11.35 2.79 -14.51
C SER A 111 -12.23 2.99 -13.27
N CYS A 112 -12.29 2.01 -12.37
CA CYS A 112 -13.04 2.13 -11.11
C CYS A 112 -12.45 3.23 -10.23
N ASN A 113 -11.13 3.27 -10.11
CA ASN A 113 -10.45 4.31 -9.33
C ASN A 113 -10.72 5.72 -9.89
N SER A 114 -10.70 5.89 -11.22
CA SER A 114 -10.98 7.18 -11.85
C SER A 114 -12.42 7.64 -11.64
N ILE A 115 -13.39 6.72 -11.62
CA ILE A 115 -14.79 7.04 -11.32
C ILE A 115 -14.91 7.52 -9.87
N GLU A 116 -14.41 6.73 -8.91
CA GLU A 116 -14.45 7.10 -7.48
C GLU A 116 -13.63 8.37 -7.19
N HIS A 117 -12.55 8.60 -7.93
CA HIS A 117 -11.78 9.84 -7.87
C HIS A 117 -12.58 11.06 -8.33
N GLU A 118 -13.24 10.96 -9.48
CA GLU A 118 -14.07 12.05 -9.99
C GLU A 118 -15.27 12.33 -9.08
N GLU A 119 -15.89 11.30 -8.50
CA GLU A 119 -16.94 11.47 -7.50
C GLU A 119 -16.45 12.23 -6.26
N ARG A 120 -15.32 11.82 -5.67
CA ARG A 120 -14.70 12.52 -4.54
C ARG A 120 -14.32 13.95 -4.88
N LYS A 121 -13.80 14.18 -6.09
CA LYS A 121 -13.48 15.53 -6.59
C LYS A 121 -14.71 16.42 -6.63
N GLN A 122 -15.81 15.95 -7.20
CA GLN A 122 -17.04 16.74 -7.31
C GLN A 122 -17.64 17.03 -5.93
N GLU A 123 -17.63 16.06 -5.02
CA GLU A 123 -18.08 16.25 -3.63
C GLU A 123 -17.25 17.32 -2.91
N ALA A 124 -15.92 17.27 -3.00
CA ALA A 124 -15.03 18.24 -2.37
C ALA A 124 -15.21 19.65 -2.94
N LEU A 125 -15.34 19.78 -4.26
CA LEU A 125 -15.60 21.07 -4.91
C LEU A 125 -16.95 21.67 -4.51
N GLN A 126 -17.99 20.84 -4.40
CA GLN A 126 -19.30 21.27 -3.98
C GLN A 126 -19.29 21.74 -2.52
N LEU A 127 -18.66 20.97 -1.63
CA LEU A 127 -18.52 21.33 -0.21
C LEU A 127 -17.72 22.62 -0.02
N ALA A 128 -16.62 22.79 -0.74
CA ALA A 128 -15.82 24.03 -0.71
C ALA A 128 -16.68 25.24 -1.12
N LYS A 129 -17.47 25.10 -2.19
CA LYS A 129 -18.39 26.14 -2.65
C LYS A 129 -19.49 26.46 -1.64
N GLU A 130 -20.09 25.44 -1.01
CA GLU A 130 -21.13 25.61 0.01
C GLU A 130 -20.61 26.32 1.26
N ASN A 131 -19.36 26.04 1.63
CA ASN A 131 -18.68 26.69 2.75
C ASN A 131 -18.13 28.08 2.40
N GLY A 132 -18.19 28.50 1.13
CA GLY A 132 -17.62 29.76 0.67
C GLY A 132 -16.09 29.79 0.73
N HIS A 133 -15.45 28.63 0.64
CA HIS A 133 -14.00 28.48 0.71
C HIS A 133 -13.31 29.29 -0.38
N ASP A 134 -12.28 30.04 0.00
CA ASP A 134 -11.42 30.78 -0.93
C ASP A 134 -9.94 30.76 -0.51
N GLU A 135 -9.10 31.51 -1.24
CA GLU A 135 -7.66 31.56 -0.99
C GLU A 135 -7.29 32.17 0.38
N TRP A 136 -8.15 32.99 0.97
CA TRP A 136 -7.89 33.59 2.29
C TRP A 136 -7.98 32.56 3.41
N ASP A 137 -8.79 31.51 3.24
CA ASP A 137 -8.85 30.39 4.18
C ASP A 137 -7.51 29.63 4.25
N CYS A 138 -6.69 29.72 3.20
CA CYS A 138 -5.36 29.11 3.14
C CYS A 138 -4.24 29.99 3.71
N PHE A 139 -4.53 31.26 4.07
CA PHE A 139 -3.51 32.22 4.47
C PHE A 139 -3.02 31.98 5.92
N HIS A 140 -1.71 31.84 6.10
CA HIS A 140 -1.05 31.66 7.42
C HIS A 140 -1.60 30.47 8.24
N GLN A 141 -1.87 29.36 7.57
CA GLN A 141 -2.30 28.12 8.23
C GLN A 141 -1.12 27.25 8.67
N ASP A 142 -1.36 26.40 9.66
CA ASP A 142 -0.40 25.39 10.14
C ASP A 142 -0.42 24.10 9.32
N LYS A 143 -1.28 24.05 8.29
CA LYS A 143 -1.41 22.98 7.32
C LYS A 143 -1.50 23.56 5.93
N ILE A 144 -1.16 22.73 4.95
CA ILE A 144 -1.36 23.10 3.55
C ILE A 144 -2.81 22.80 3.18
N ILE A 145 -3.53 23.82 2.72
CA ILE A 145 -4.92 23.71 2.32
C ILE A 145 -5.02 24.01 0.83
N CYS A 146 -5.68 23.14 0.07
CA CYS A 146 -5.95 23.40 -1.34
C CYS A 146 -6.89 24.61 -1.49
N PRO A 147 -6.52 25.64 -2.26
CA PRO A 147 -7.33 26.85 -2.42
C PRO A 147 -8.64 26.64 -3.19
N VAL A 148 -8.83 25.46 -3.81
CA VAL A 148 -9.98 25.18 -4.66
C VAL A 148 -10.98 24.22 -4.02
N CYS A 149 -10.51 23.17 -3.34
CA CYS A 149 -11.39 22.13 -2.80
C CYS A 149 -11.28 21.97 -1.28
N ALA A 150 -10.60 22.89 -0.59
CA ALA A 150 -10.41 22.91 0.87
C ALA A 150 -9.75 21.65 1.47
N SER A 151 -9.19 20.75 0.65
CA SER A 151 -8.53 19.54 1.13
C SER A 151 -7.21 19.89 1.84
N GLU A 152 -7.00 19.30 3.01
CA GLU A 152 -5.80 19.48 3.83
C GLU A 152 -4.73 18.43 3.48
N TYR A 153 -3.46 18.85 3.50
CA TYR A 153 -2.28 18.00 3.29
C TYR A 153 -1.38 18.05 4.51
N SER A 154 -0.68 16.95 4.79
CA SER A 154 0.41 16.98 5.77
C SER A 154 1.67 17.59 5.17
N ASP A 155 2.41 18.30 6.01
CA ASP A 155 3.62 19.08 5.71
C ASP A 155 4.90 18.22 5.74
N ASP A 156 4.76 16.89 5.69
CA ASP A 156 5.84 15.98 6.11
C ASP A 156 7.08 16.00 5.19
N ASP A 157 6.97 16.55 3.97
CA ASP A 157 8.07 16.64 3.00
C ASP A 157 8.50 18.09 2.67
N ILE A 158 7.82 19.10 3.22
CA ILE A 158 8.09 20.52 2.91
C ILE A 158 8.83 21.16 4.08
N HIS A 159 10.16 21.21 3.97
CA HIS A 159 11.04 21.74 5.03
C HIS A 159 11.88 22.93 4.60
N GLN A 160 11.70 23.39 3.36
CA GLN A 160 12.48 24.49 2.79
C GLN A 160 11.62 25.73 2.65
N VAL A 161 12.18 26.87 3.08
CA VAL A 161 11.60 28.22 2.97
C VAL A 161 11.65 28.70 1.53
N VAL A 162 10.94 28.00 0.65
CA VAL A 162 10.83 28.28 -0.78
C VAL A 162 9.39 28.07 -1.22
N LYS A 163 9.09 28.49 -2.45
CA LYS A 163 7.81 28.22 -3.09
C LYS A 163 7.83 26.81 -3.66
N HIS A 164 6.82 26.03 -3.33
CA HIS A 164 6.64 24.66 -3.83
C HIS A 164 5.42 24.60 -4.72
N GLU A 165 5.60 24.14 -5.96
CA GLU A 165 4.48 23.77 -6.81
C GLU A 165 3.96 22.41 -6.36
N MET A 166 2.67 22.32 -6.07
CA MET A 166 2.01 21.09 -5.68
C MET A 166 0.79 20.83 -6.55
N GLU A 167 0.46 19.55 -6.74
CA GLU A 167 -0.80 19.11 -7.33
C GLU A 167 -1.70 18.54 -6.23
N CYS A 168 -2.93 19.04 -6.14
CA CYS A 168 -3.95 18.56 -5.22
C CYS A 168 -4.36 17.13 -5.60
N ASP A 169 -4.18 16.16 -4.70
CA ASP A 169 -4.51 14.74 -4.94
C ASP A 169 -6.03 14.46 -4.96
N VAL A 170 -6.86 15.42 -4.54
CA VAL A 170 -8.33 15.36 -4.59
C VAL A 170 -8.88 16.00 -5.87
N CYS A 171 -8.57 17.26 -6.18
CA CYS A 171 -9.17 17.97 -7.31
C CYS A 171 -8.27 18.12 -8.55
N ASN A 172 -7.00 17.71 -8.44
CA ASN A 172 -5.95 17.81 -9.48
C ASN A 172 -5.58 19.26 -9.86
N THR A 173 -5.89 20.24 -9.00
CA THR A 173 -5.43 21.62 -9.20
C THR A 173 -3.96 21.74 -8.82
N CYS A 174 -3.15 22.32 -9.70
CA CYS A 174 -1.79 22.76 -9.35
C CYS A 174 -1.84 24.13 -8.66
N PHE A 175 -1.17 24.26 -7.52
CA PHE A 175 -1.08 25.51 -6.75
C PHE A 175 0.30 25.67 -6.11
N VAL A 176 0.60 26.87 -5.64
CA VAL A 176 1.89 27.21 -5.02
C VAL A 176 1.72 27.34 -3.52
N VAL A 177 2.57 26.65 -2.77
CA VAL A 177 2.70 26.78 -1.31
C VAL A 177 3.93 27.60 -1.00
N GLU A 178 3.78 28.62 -0.15
CA GLU A 178 4.88 29.42 0.38
C GLU A 178 5.01 29.12 1.88
N VAL A 179 6.20 28.70 2.30
CA VAL A 179 6.47 28.31 3.69
C VAL A 179 7.12 29.46 4.42
N GLU A 180 6.54 29.87 5.55
CA GLU A 180 7.09 30.90 6.42
C GLU A 180 7.40 30.31 7.81
N TYR A 181 8.63 30.50 8.31
CA TYR A 181 9.00 30.13 9.68
C TYR A 181 9.23 31.36 10.55
N ASP A 182 8.48 31.49 11.65
CA ASP A 182 8.75 32.49 12.70
C ASP A 182 9.47 31.84 13.89
N VAL A 183 10.81 31.85 13.86
CA VAL A 183 11.63 31.25 14.92
C VAL A 183 12.10 32.31 15.92
N LYS A 184 11.67 32.17 17.19
CA LYS A 184 12.02 33.09 18.28
C LYS A 184 12.93 32.41 19.30
N TYR A 185 14.07 33.03 19.60
CA TYR A 185 15.04 32.55 20.58
C TYR A 185 15.12 33.50 21.78
N THR A 186 15.12 32.95 22.99
CA THR A 186 15.46 33.68 24.22
C THR A 186 16.55 32.91 24.95
N SER A 187 17.65 33.59 25.27
CA SER A 187 18.80 32.99 25.96
C SER A 187 19.04 33.70 27.29
N THR A 188 19.30 32.92 28.34
CA THR A 188 19.65 33.44 29.68
C THR A 188 20.99 32.89 30.15
N LEU A 189 21.69 33.63 31.02
CA LEU A 189 22.94 33.17 31.62
C LEU A 189 22.70 31.92 32.47
N LYS A 190 23.63 30.96 32.38
CA LYS A 190 23.58 29.70 33.13
C LYS A 190 23.67 29.89 34.65
N ASN A 191 24.30 31.00 35.10
CA ASN A 191 24.48 31.30 36.51
C ASN A 191 23.98 32.71 36.81
N LYS A 192 22.99 32.82 37.70
CA LYS A 192 22.72 34.03 38.49
C LYS A 192 23.61 33.99 39.74
#